data_AF-A0A427CGZ5-F1
#
_entry.id   AF-A0A427CGZ5-F1
#
_cell.length_a   1.000
_cell.length_b   1.000
_cell.length_c   1.000
_cell.angle_alpha   90.00
_cell.angle_beta   90.00
_cell.angle_gamma   90.00
#
_symmetry.space_group_name_H-M   'P 1'
#
loop_
_entity.id
_entity.type
_entity.pdbx_description
1 polymer ?
#
loop_
_entity_poly.entity_id
_entity_poly.type
_entity_poly.pdbx_seq_one_letter_code
_entity_poly.pdbx_strand_id
1 'polypeptide(L)'
;MKNRALIASAILIAVAGLFWMLYPTSFKSELKTFLPIPQESYEEVRRSAIDFSKEVDAKGVRLSVGSDPDAPFQFFCGDVPLLLVNNGSIALTVNIMANSDERAPELRRFREEMLRKFTPAGGPLETARKIEQPRGLEAFMLKYRDGIDVSKHCR
;
A
#
# COMPACT_ATOMS: atom_id res chain seq x y z
N MET A 1 38.72 -19.13 25.88
CA MET A 1 37.24 -19.16 25.86
C MET A 1 36.61 -17.77 25.64
N LYS A 2 37.10 -16.70 26.28
CA LYS A 2 36.58 -15.31 26.14
C LYS A 2 36.51 -14.77 24.70
N ASN A 3 37.54 -14.99 23.88
CA ASN A 3 37.54 -14.48 22.49
C ASN A 3 36.52 -15.17 21.57
N ARG A 4 36.21 -16.46 21.82
CA ARG A 4 35.20 -17.19 21.04
C ARG A 4 33.78 -16.69 21.33
N ALA A 5 33.50 -16.31 22.57
CA ALA A 5 32.23 -15.72 22.97
C ALA A 5 32.04 -14.33 22.32
N LEU A 6 33.07 -13.48 22.36
CA LEU A 6 33.03 -12.14 21.74
C LEU A 6 32.81 -12.20 20.22
N ILE A 7 33.49 -13.11 19.52
CA ILE A 7 33.31 -13.31 18.08
C ILE A 7 31.91 -13.83 17.77
N ALA A 8 31.40 -14.79 18.56
CA ALA A 8 30.04 -15.30 18.38
C ALA A 8 28.97 -14.21 18.59
N SER A 9 29.14 -13.35 19.60
CA SER A 9 28.24 -12.21 19.85
C SER A 9 28.27 -11.20 18.69
N ALA A 10 29.46 -10.87 18.17
CA ALA A 10 29.60 -9.94 17.05
C ALA A 10 28.94 -10.49 15.77
N ILE A 11 29.10 -11.78 15.49
CA ILE A 11 28.46 -12.45 14.34
C ILE A 11 26.94 -12.44 14.51
N LEU A 12 26.41 -12.73 15.71
CA LEU A 12 24.96 -12.68 15.98
C LEU A 12 24.38 -11.28 15.76
N ILE A 13 25.07 -10.23 16.21
CA ILE A 13 24.64 -8.83 16.01
C ILE A 13 24.70 -8.47 14.53
N ALA A 14 25.76 -8.86 13.81
CA ALA A 14 25.89 -8.60 12.38
C ALA A 14 24.81 -9.33 11.58
N VAL A 15 24.51 -10.59 11.91
CA VAL A 15 23.43 -11.36 11.29
C VAL A 15 22.08 -10.76 11.61
N ALA A 16 21.84 -10.31 12.85
CA ALA A 16 20.61 -9.62 13.21
C ALA A 16 20.45 -8.29 12.44
N GLY A 17 21.52 -7.51 12.29
CA GLY A 17 21.53 -6.27 11.52
C GLY A 17 21.32 -6.49 10.01
N LEU A 18 21.97 -7.50 9.43
CA LEU A 18 21.76 -7.91 8.03
C LEU A 18 20.35 -8.43 7.81
N PHE A 19 19.83 -9.23 8.74
CA PHE A 19 18.44 -9.68 8.72
C PHE A 19 17.49 -8.48 8.77
N TRP A 20 17.84 -7.43 9.52
CA TRP A 20 17.04 -6.21 9.60
C TRP A 20 17.08 -5.34 8.33
N MET A 21 18.22 -5.29 7.64
CA MET A 21 18.35 -4.58 6.37
C MET A 21 17.79 -5.35 5.17
N LEU A 22 17.84 -6.69 5.18
CA LEU A 22 17.44 -7.52 4.05
C LEU A 22 16.01 -8.04 4.12
N TYR A 23 15.32 -7.90 5.26
CA TYR A 23 13.92 -8.27 5.33
C TYR A 23 13.09 -7.30 4.49
N PRO A 24 12.19 -7.78 3.61
CA PRO A 24 11.51 -6.93 2.63
C PRO A 24 10.83 -5.75 3.32
N THR A 25 11.25 -4.55 2.92
CA THR A 25 10.81 -3.26 3.48
C THR A 25 9.39 -2.87 3.07
N SER A 26 8.70 -3.69 2.29
CA SER A 26 7.54 -3.25 1.54
C SER A 26 6.34 -4.13 1.83
N PHE A 27 5.26 -3.50 2.26
CA PHE A 27 3.92 -4.07 2.13
C PHE A 27 3.78 -4.55 0.69
N LYS A 28 3.60 -5.87 0.47
CA LYS A 28 3.43 -6.37 -0.89
C LYS A 28 2.20 -5.69 -1.49
N SER A 29 2.35 -5.14 -2.68
CA SER A 29 1.31 -4.33 -3.30
C SER A 29 1.34 -4.52 -4.82
N GLU A 30 0.16 -4.48 -5.43
CA GLU A 30 -0.02 -4.59 -6.88
C GLU A 30 0.02 -3.17 -7.44
N LEU A 31 1.11 -2.85 -8.12
CA LEU A 31 1.27 -1.59 -8.82
C LEU A 31 0.67 -1.70 -10.22
N LYS A 32 -0.29 -0.83 -10.54
CA LYS A 32 -0.84 -0.64 -11.88
C LYS A 32 -0.43 0.71 -12.42
N THR A 33 0.00 0.73 -13.67
CA THR A 33 0.51 1.93 -14.34
C THR A 33 -0.35 2.27 -15.54
N PHE A 34 -0.76 3.53 -15.60
CA PHE A 34 -1.64 4.11 -16.62
C PHE A 34 -1.01 5.36 -17.20
N LEU A 35 -1.49 5.79 -18.37
CA LEU A 35 -1.15 7.10 -18.91
C LEU A 35 -1.61 8.18 -17.90
N PRO A 36 -0.81 9.26 -17.71
CA PRO A 36 -1.26 10.41 -16.95
C PRO A 36 -2.58 10.95 -17.49
N ILE A 37 -3.45 11.39 -16.59
CA ILE A 37 -4.70 12.05 -16.96
C ILE A 37 -4.60 13.56 -16.74
N PRO A 38 -5.40 14.37 -17.46
CA PRO A 38 -5.47 15.81 -17.21
C PRO A 38 -5.84 16.11 -15.76
N GLN A 39 -5.35 17.25 -15.24
CA GLN A 39 -5.59 17.68 -13.87
C GLN A 39 -7.09 17.72 -13.52
N GLU A 40 -7.92 18.26 -14.42
CA GLU A 40 -9.38 18.31 -14.23
C GLU A 40 -9.99 16.91 -14.02
N SER A 41 -9.57 15.93 -14.83
CA SER A 41 -10.02 14.53 -14.68
C SER A 41 -9.50 13.91 -13.38
N TYR A 42 -8.28 14.27 -12.95
CA TYR A 42 -7.75 13.79 -11.68
C TYR A 42 -8.51 14.38 -10.48
N GLU A 43 -8.88 15.66 -10.54
CA GLU A 43 -9.73 16.28 -9.51
C GLU A 43 -11.09 15.60 -9.41
N GLU A 44 -11.70 15.19 -10.52
CA GLU A 44 -12.95 14.43 -10.50
C GLU A 44 -12.80 13.07 -9.81
N VAL A 45 -11.68 12.38 -10.07
CA VAL A 45 -11.35 11.13 -9.37
C VAL A 45 -11.15 11.40 -7.88
N ARG A 46 -10.48 12.48 -7.50
CA ARG A 46 -10.29 12.87 -6.09
C ARG A 46 -11.61 13.21 -5.41
N ARG A 47 -12.49 13.97 -6.06
CA ARG A 47 -13.85 14.26 -5.57
C ARG A 47 -14.64 12.97 -5.37
N SER A 48 -14.61 12.06 -6.34
CA SER A 48 -15.23 10.74 -6.23
C SER A 48 -14.67 9.93 -5.06
N ALA A 49 -13.37 9.99 -4.82
CA ALA A 49 -12.73 9.32 -3.68
C ALA A 49 -13.19 9.93 -2.34
N ILE A 50 -13.29 11.27 -2.26
CA ILE A 50 -13.79 11.98 -1.08
C ILE A 50 -15.23 11.59 -0.80
N ASP A 51 -16.10 11.58 -1.81
CA ASP A 51 -17.51 11.22 -1.62
C ASP A 51 -17.67 9.76 -1.21
N PHE A 52 -16.95 8.84 -1.87
CA PHE A 52 -16.89 7.44 -1.44
C PHE A 52 -16.41 7.31 0.00
N SER A 53 -15.39 8.06 0.43
CA SER A 53 -14.87 7.98 1.81
C SER A 53 -15.93 8.32 2.85
N LYS A 54 -16.83 9.27 2.57
CA LYS A 54 -17.95 9.60 3.46
C LYS A 54 -18.97 8.46 3.56
N GLU A 55 -19.20 7.74 2.47
CA GLU A 55 -20.13 6.59 2.44
C GLU A 55 -19.60 5.40 3.25
N VAL A 56 -18.28 5.20 3.29
CA VAL A 56 -17.64 4.07 3.96
C VAL A 56 -16.96 4.40 5.29
N ASP A 57 -17.06 5.65 5.76
CA ASP A 57 -16.45 6.08 7.03
C ASP A 57 -16.98 5.27 8.22
N ALA A 58 -18.29 4.97 8.24
CA ALA A 58 -18.91 4.13 9.27
C ALA A 58 -18.34 2.70 9.33
N LYS A 59 -17.69 2.24 8.25
CA LYS A 59 -17.00 0.95 8.15
C LYS A 59 -15.53 1.02 8.58
N GLY A 60 -15.05 2.20 8.96
CA GLY A 60 -13.68 2.42 9.43
C GLY A 60 -12.65 2.61 8.32
N VAL A 61 -13.10 2.77 7.06
CA VAL A 61 -12.23 3.12 5.94
C VAL A 61 -12.02 4.63 5.94
N ARG A 62 -10.76 5.05 6.03
CA ARG A 62 -10.37 6.47 6.04
C ARG A 62 -9.67 6.86 4.76
N LEU A 63 -9.81 8.11 4.37
CA LEU A 63 -9.13 8.70 3.22
C LEU A 63 -8.16 9.78 3.69
N SER A 64 -6.91 9.69 3.23
CA SER A 64 -5.93 10.77 3.32
C SER A 64 -5.78 11.40 1.94
N VAL A 65 -5.98 12.72 1.87
CA VAL A 65 -5.90 13.52 0.64
C VAL A 65 -5.08 14.75 0.97
N GLY A 66 -4.04 15.02 0.17
CA GLY A 66 -3.26 16.25 0.33
C GLY A 66 -4.07 17.51 -0.03
N SER A 67 -3.67 18.66 0.52
CA SER A 67 -4.34 19.95 0.27
C SER A 67 -4.21 20.45 -1.18
N ASP A 68 -3.21 19.98 -1.91
CA ASP A 68 -2.98 20.32 -3.31
C ASP A 68 -3.87 19.47 -4.24
N PRO A 69 -4.53 20.05 -5.27
CA PRO A 69 -5.26 19.30 -6.31
C PRO A 69 -4.47 18.15 -6.95
N ASP A 70 -3.15 18.29 -7.08
CA ASP A 70 -2.28 17.29 -7.70
C ASP A 70 -1.76 16.26 -6.69
N ALA A 71 -2.02 16.45 -5.40
CA ALA A 71 -1.54 15.54 -4.38
C ALA A 71 -2.15 14.14 -4.54
N PRO A 72 -1.35 13.09 -4.24
CA PRO A 72 -1.87 11.74 -4.16
C PRO A 72 -2.95 11.62 -3.10
N PHE A 73 -3.79 10.60 -3.24
CA PHE A 73 -4.75 10.22 -2.21
C PHE A 73 -4.61 8.74 -1.85
N GLN A 74 -4.88 8.42 -0.59
CA GLN A 74 -4.67 7.08 -0.06
C GLN A 74 -5.78 6.68 0.90
N PHE A 75 -6.34 5.48 0.69
CA PHE A 75 -7.29 4.85 1.60
C PHE A 75 -6.58 3.99 2.64
N PHE A 76 -7.12 3.98 3.84
CA PHE A 76 -6.62 3.23 5.00
C PHE A 76 -7.75 2.47 5.70
N CYS A 77 -7.40 1.35 6.32
CA CYS A 77 -8.19 0.70 7.35
C CYS A 77 -7.48 0.85 8.69
N GLY A 78 -7.95 1.75 9.55
CA GLY A 78 -7.16 2.16 10.71
C GLY A 78 -5.86 2.84 10.25
N ASP A 79 -4.73 2.18 10.53
CA ASP A 79 -3.37 2.62 10.13
C ASP A 79 -2.81 1.78 8.97
N VAL A 80 -3.61 0.83 8.45
CA VAL A 80 -3.19 -0.08 7.38
C VAL A 80 -3.54 0.52 6.02
N PRO A 81 -2.57 0.79 5.14
CA PRO A 81 -2.86 1.30 3.80
C PRO A 81 -3.62 0.26 2.98
N LEU A 82 -4.57 0.71 2.16
CA LEU A 82 -5.40 -0.13 1.29
C LEU A 82 -5.16 0.16 -0.19
N LEU A 83 -5.14 1.44 -0.57
CA LEU A 83 -5.04 1.87 -1.97
C LEU A 83 -4.40 3.25 -2.01
N LEU A 84 -3.34 3.42 -2.81
CA LEU A 84 -2.73 4.72 -3.09
C LEU A 84 -2.89 5.03 -4.58
N VAL A 85 -3.29 6.26 -4.88
CA VAL A 85 -3.40 6.77 -6.26
C VAL A 85 -2.57 8.03 -6.39
N ASN A 86 -1.75 8.08 -7.44
CA ASN A 86 -0.88 9.21 -7.73
C ASN A 86 -0.83 9.48 -9.23
N ASN A 87 -1.22 10.69 -9.65
CA ASN A 87 -1.15 11.15 -11.04
C ASN A 87 0.15 11.92 -11.27
N GLY A 88 1.25 11.18 -11.48
CA GLY A 88 2.55 11.78 -11.76
C GLY A 88 2.65 12.32 -13.19
N SER A 89 3.65 13.17 -13.44
CA SER A 89 3.91 13.77 -14.75
C SER A 89 4.24 12.75 -15.86
N ILE A 90 4.73 11.56 -15.49
CA ILE A 90 5.14 10.49 -16.42
C ILE A 90 4.09 9.39 -16.47
N ALA A 91 3.48 9.06 -15.33
CA ALA A 91 2.48 8.00 -15.24
C ALA A 91 1.49 8.25 -14.10
N LEU A 92 0.25 7.81 -14.31
CA LEU A 92 -0.69 7.59 -13.24
C LEU A 92 -0.43 6.19 -12.65
N THR A 93 -0.24 6.14 -11.33
CA THR A 93 0.03 4.91 -10.60
C THR A 93 -1.08 4.62 -9.60
N VAL A 94 -1.51 3.36 -9.57
CA VAL A 94 -2.46 2.84 -8.58
C VAL A 94 -1.80 1.69 -7.86
N ASN A 95 -1.57 1.86 -6.57
CA ASN A 95 -0.90 0.89 -5.73
C ASN A 95 -1.91 0.22 -4.80
N ILE A 96 -2.25 -1.04 -5.09
CA ILE A 96 -3.27 -1.83 -4.39
C ILE A 96 -2.58 -2.69 -3.34
N MET A 97 -2.84 -2.43 -2.06
CA MET A 97 -2.15 -3.14 -0.99
C MET A 97 -2.64 -4.57 -0.85
N ALA A 98 -1.76 -5.51 -0.47
CA ALA A 98 -2.13 -6.90 -0.19
C ALA A 98 -3.38 -6.99 0.69
N ASN A 99 -4.35 -7.82 0.33
CA ASN A 99 -5.61 -8.02 1.07
C ASN A 99 -6.47 -6.75 1.25
N SER A 100 -6.28 -5.70 0.43
CA SER A 100 -7.16 -4.52 0.48
C SER A 100 -8.63 -4.91 0.37
N ASP A 101 -8.93 -5.84 -0.53
CA ASP A 101 -10.29 -6.28 -0.84
C ASP A 101 -10.89 -7.20 0.26
N GLU A 102 -10.05 -7.90 1.03
CA GLU A 102 -10.50 -8.66 2.20
C GLU A 102 -10.74 -7.73 3.39
N ARG A 103 -9.89 -6.71 3.57
CA ARG A 103 -10.01 -5.76 4.68
C ARG A 103 -11.12 -4.74 4.48
N ALA A 104 -11.34 -4.29 3.25
CA ALA A 104 -12.35 -3.30 2.88
C ALA A 104 -13.02 -3.71 1.55
N PRO A 105 -13.96 -4.67 1.57
CA PRO A 105 -14.62 -5.17 0.37
C PRO A 105 -15.30 -4.10 -0.48
N GLU A 106 -15.76 -3.02 0.14
CA GLU A 106 -16.40 -1.87 -0.51
C GLU A 106 -15.46 -1.16 -1.46
N LEU A 107 -14.17 -1.10 -1.11
CA LEU A 107 -13.15 -0.42 -1.89
C LEU A 107 -12.92 -1.12 -3.24
N ARG A 108 -13.19 -2.43 -3.32
CA ARG A 108 -13.03 -3.20 -4.56
C ARG A 108 -13.86 -2.63 -5.70
N ARG A 109 -15.14 -2.33 -5.45
CA ARG A 109 -16.04 -1.81 -6.48
C ARG A 109 -15.62 -0.40 -6.93
N PHE A 110 -15.37 0.49 -5.97
CA PHE A 110 -14.85 1.83 -6.25
C PHE A 110 -13.57 1.77 -7.10
N ARG A 111 -12.62 0.91 -6.71
CA ARG A 111 -11.36 0.69 -7.42
C ARG A 111 -11.61 0.21 -8.85
N GLU A 112 -12.46 -0.78 -9.06
CA GLU A 112 -12.74 -1.30 -10.41
C GLU A 112 -13.40 -0.25 -11.30
N GLU A 113 -14.37 0.51 -10.79
CA GLU A 113 -15.03 1.59 -11.52
C GLU A 113 -14.05 2.73 -11.88
N MET A 114 -13.15 3.08 -10.96
CA MET A 114 -12.08 4.05 -11.20
C MET A 114 -11.11 3.56 -12.28
N LEU A 115 -10.60 2.32 -12.17
CA LEU A 115 -9.60 1.78 -13.10
C LEU A 115 -10.12 1.66 -14.53
N ARG A 116 -11.43 1.45 -14.73
CA ARG A 116 -12.05 1.40 -16.07
C ARG A 116 -11.95 2.73 -16.82
N LYS A 117 -11.77 3.84 -16.11
CA LYS A 117 -11.64 5.18 -16.71
C LYS A 117 -10.22 5.48 -17.18
N PHE A 118 -9.23 4.66 -16.81
CA PHE A 118 -7.82 4.91 -17.10
C PHE A 118 -7.33 4.13 -18.31
N THR A 119 -6.46 4.77 -19.09
CA THR A 119 -5.82 4.14 -20.24
C THR A 119 -4.53 3.46 -19.79
N PRO A 120 -4.36 2.12 -19.98
CA PRO A 120 -3.13 1.44 -19.61
C PRO A 120 -1.91 2.02 -20.34
N ALA A 121 -0.77 2.16 -19.65
CA ALA A 121 0.43 2.79 -20.21
C ALA A 121 1.18 1.95 -21.27
N GLY A 122 0.74 0.72 -21.55
CA GLY A 122 1.30 -0.15 -22.60
C GLY A 122 2.72 -0.69 -22.38
N GLY A 123 3.48 -0.15 -21.41
CA GLY A 123 4.74 -0.74 -20.94
C GLY A 123 4.52 -2.08 -20.23
N PRO A 124 5.57 -2.90 -20.00
CA PRO A 124 5.39 -4.18 -19.33
C PRO A 124 4.70 -3.92 -18.00
N LEU A 125 3.45 -4.38 -17.90
CA LEU A 125 2.84 -4.65 -16.62
C LEU A 125 3.82 -5.62 -15.97
N GLU A 126 4.58 -5.17 -14.97
CA GLU A 126 5.08 -6.16 -14.01
C GLU A 126 3.85 -6.93 -13.59
N THR A 127 3.79 -8.17 -14.06
CA THR A 127 2.64 -9.03 -13.82
C THR A 127 2.58 -9.13 -12.32
N ALA A 128 1.55 -8.53 -11.73
CA ALA A 128 1.35 -8.48 -10.30
C ALA A 128 1.47 -9.92 -9.80
N ARG A 129 2.63 -10.25 -9.23
CA ARG A 129 2.88 -11.58 -8.70
C ARG A 129 1.82 -11.76 -7.64
N LYS A 130 0.96 -12.77 -7.78
CA LYS A 130 -0.16 -13.04 -6.87
C LYS A 130 0.32 -12.83 -5.44
N ILE A 131 -0.19 -11.78 -4.80
CA ILE A 131 0.42 -11.25 -3.59
C ILE A 131 0.07 -12.19 -2.44
N GLU A 132 1.05 -12.97 -2.01
CA GLU A 132 0.91 -13.80 -0.83
C GLU A 132 0.90 -12.92 0.43
N GLN A 133 -0.08 -13.18 1.29
CA GLN A 133 -0.28 -12.47 2.54
C GLN A 133 0.98 -12.51 3.42
N PRO A 134 1.41 -11.39 4.02
CA PRO A 134 2.38 -11.43 5.11
C PRO A 134 1.83 -12.29 6.25
N ARG A 135 2.56 -13.34 6.65
CA ARG A 135 2.15 -14.28 7.70
C ARG A 135 3.25 -14.49 8.73
N GLY A 136 2.85 -14.85 9.95
CA GLY A 136 3.78 -15.17 11.04
C GLY A 136 4.73 -14.02 11.34
N LEU A 137 6.03 -14.25 11.12
CA LEU A 137 7.09 -13.28 11.39
C LEU A 137 6.97 -12.00 10.55
N GLU A 138 6.56 -12.09 9.27
CA GLU A 138 6.38 -10.91 8.42
C GLU A 138 5.29 -9.97 8.97
N ALA A 139 4.15 -10.54 9.39
CA ALA A 139 3.05 -9.79 9.98
C ALA A 139 3.44 -9.16 11.34
N PHE A 140 4.16 -9.91 12.17
CA PHE A 140 4.67 -9.42 13.46
C PHE A 140 5.65 -8.24 13.28
N MET A 141 6.57 -8.35 12.32
CA MET A 141 7.56 -7.31 12.05
C MET A 141 6.93 -6.04 11.50
N LEU A 142 5.97 -6.14 10.57
CA LEU A 142 5.23 -4.97 10.06
C LEU A 142 4.48 -4.24 11.19
N LYS A 143 3.89 -5.00 12.12
CA LYS A 143 3.22 -4.42 13.29
C LYS A 143 4.19 -3.71 14.23
N TYR A 144 5.35 -4.29 14.51
CA TYR A 144 6.30 -3.75 15.49
C TYR A 144 7.18 -2.62 14.91
N ARG A 145 7.61 -2.74 13.65
CA ARG A 145 8.48 -1.76 12.98
C ARG A 145 7.69 -0.57 12.46
N ASP A 146 6.58 -0.83 11.76
CA ASP A 146 5.85 0.19 11.01
C ASP A 146 4.51 0.56 11.67
N GLY A 147 4.14 -0.09 12.79
CA GLY A 147 2.84 0.10 13.44
C GLY A 147 1.67 -0.50 12.67
N ILE A 148 1.94 -1.22 11.56
CA ILE A 148 0.91 -1.71 10.64
C ILE A 148 0.46 -3.11 11.06
N ASP A 149 -0.70 -3.18 11.71
CA ASP A 149 -1.32 -4.46 12.07
C ASP A 149 -2.16 -5.01 10.90
N VAL A 150 -1.52 -5.83 10.06
CA VAL A 150 -2.14 -6.46 8.88
C VAL A 150 -3.33 -7.37 9.17
N SER A 151 -3.53 -7.75 10.43
CA SER A 151 -4.67 -8.55 10.88
C SER A 151 -5.92 -7.72 11.18
N LYS A 152 -5.79 -6.39 11.25
CA LYS A 152 -6.94 -5.49 11.39
C LYS A 152 -7.81 -5.57 10.13
N HIS A 153 -9.12 -5.66 10.34
CA HIS A 153 -10.14 -5.60 9.31
C HIS A 153 -11.04 -4.40 9.58
N CYS A 154 -11.55 -3.80 8.50
CA CYS A 154 -12.57 -2.78 8.61
C CYS A 154 -13.93 -3.45 8.82
N ARG A 155 -14.87 -2.70 9.38
CA ARG A 155 -16.09 -3.22 10.00
C ARG A 155 -17.22 -3.44 9.01
#